data_AF-A0A9P5ZXW6-F1
#
_entry.id   AF-A0A9P5ZXW6-F1
#
_cell.length_a   1.000
_cell.length_b   1.000
_cell.length_c   1.000
_cell.angle_alpha   90.00
_cell.angle_beta   90.00
_cell.angle_gamma   90.00
#
_symmetry.space_group_name_H-M   'P 1'
#
loop_
_entity.id
_entity.type
_entity.pdbx_description
1 polymer ?
#
loop_
_entity_poly.entity_id
_entity_poly.type
_entity_poly.pdbx_seq_one_letter_code
_entity_poly.pdbx_strand_id
1 'polypeptide(L)'
;MQNQLLDKTTQHPDGIFKGFKTTNISISVPSGDKNVPPAEYAVPGLQYWSLLSVLKSAFTHPLAAKYHLSLFKLFHLKAGTEVHKHVYGELYNLDEFIQEHNHIQCAPLPPQEQNCKHKKVVAALMYWSDLTHLANFRTAKLWPIYMLLGNLSKYICTQPTSGACHHVAYIPSVCEYF
;
A
#
# COMPACT_ATOMS: atom_id res chain seq x y z
N MET A 1 14.35 -2.34 12.26
CA MET A 1 14.65 -3.67 11.69
C MET A 1 14.51 -3.69 10.16
N GLN A 2 13.49 -3.07 9.57
CA GLN A 2 13.35 -2.95 8.11
C GLN A 2 14.48 -2.12 7.45
N ASN A 3 14.92 -1.03 8.10
CA ASN A 3 16.09 -0.25 7.68
C ASN A 3 17.42 -1.03 7.74
N GLN A 4 17.55 -2.00 8.64
CA GLN A 4 18.75 -2.85 8.72
C GLN A 4 18.78 -3.92 7.63
N LEU A 5 17.63 -4.27 7.05
CA LEU A 5 17.57 -5.14 5.86
C LEU A 5 17.97 -4.35 4.61
N LEU A 6 17.57 -3.07 4.53
CA LEU A 6 17.99 -2.15 3.46
C LEU A 6 19.52 -2.04 3.40
N ASP A 7 20.20 -1.88 4.55
CA ASP A 7 21.67 -1.81 4.63
C ASP A 7 22.40 -3.05 4.07
N LYS A 8 21.80 -4.25 4.19
CA LYS A 8 22.40 -5.50 3.69
C LYS A 8 22.23 -5.68 2.19
N THR A 9 21.16 -5.15 1.60
CA THR A 9 20.87 -5.23 0.15
C THR A 9 21.66 -4.24 -0.71
N THR A 10 22.34 -3.26 -0.11
CA THR A 10 23.16 -2.23 -0.80
C THR A 10 24.47 -2.78 -1.37
N GLN A 11 24.84 -4.03 -1.07
CA GLN A 11 26.11 -4.64 -1.48
C GLN A 11 26.09 -5.33 -2.86
N HIS A 12 24.94 -5.37 -3.55
CA HIS A 12 24.80 -5.97 -4.89
C HIS A 12 24.57 -4.87 -5.94
N PRO A 13 25.21 -4.91 -7.13
CA PRO A 13 25.09 -3.84 -8.14
C PRO A 13 23.68 -3.65 -8.74
N ASP A 14 22.81 -4.67 -8.62
CA ASP A 14 21.38 -4.61 -8.95
C ASP A 14 20.49 -4.17 -7.76
N GLY A 15 21.09 -3.55 -6.72
CA GLY A 15 20.54 -3.36 -5.38
C GLY A 15 19.20 -2.63 -5.31
N ILE A 16 18.39 -2.96 -4.28
CA ILE A 16 17.12 -2.38 -3.75
C ILE A 16 16.05 -1.96 -4.78
N PHE A 17 16.44 -1.24 -5.82
CA PHE A 17 15.66 -0.67 -6.90
C PHE A 17 15.50 -1.58 -8.12
N LYS A 18 15.80 -2.88 -8.03
CA LYS A 18 15.53 -3.82 -9.13
C LYS A 18 14.04 -3.81 -9.48
N GLY A 19 13.71 -3.35 -10.68
CA GLY A 19 12.32 -3.20 -11.14
C GLY A 19 11.70 -1.82 -10.89
N PHE A 20 12.38 -0.93 -10.16
CA PHE A 20 11.99 0.47 -10.04
C PHE A 20 12.31 1.23 -11.31
N LYS A 21 11.47 2.22 -11.63
CA LYS A 21 11.61 3.18 -12.71
C LYS A 21 11.84 4.55 -12.12
N THR A 22 12.59 5.39 -12.82
CA THR A 22 12.84 6.77 -12.41
C THR A 22 11.99 7.72 -13.23
N THR A 23 11.38 8.72 -12.59
CA THR A 23 10.64 9.79 -13.24
C THR A 23 10.78 11.10 -12.49
N ASN A 24 10.53 12.22 -13.16
CA ASN A 24 10.39 13.52 -12.54
C ASN A 24 8.90 13.87 -12.51
N ILE A 25 8.38 14.33 -11.37
CA ILE A 25 6.98 14.76 -11.24
C ILE A 25 6.91 16.15 -10.63
N SER A 26 5.79 16.84 -10.83
CA SER A 26 5.39 18.01 -10.04
C SER A 26 4.26 17.58 -9.12
N ILE A 27 4.32 17.97 -7.85
CA ILE A 27 3.23 17.77 -6.89
C ILE A 27 2.67 19.11 -6.44
N SER A 28 1.34 19.19 -6.39
CA SER A 28 0.63 20.34 -5.85
C SER A 28 0.51 20.18 -4.34
N VAL A 29 1.17 21.05 -3.57
CA VAL A 29 1.14 21.02 -2.11
C VAL A 29 0.21 22.13 -1.60
N PRO A 30 -0.85 21.80 -0.86
CA PRO A 30 -1.76 22.80 -0.33
C PRO A 30 -1.06 23.67 0.73
N SER A 31 -1.33 24.97 0.71
CA SER A 31 -0.73 25.94 1.65
C SER A 31 -1.25 25.81 3.09
N GLY A 32 -2.34 25.06 3.32
CA GLY A 32 -3.03 24.99 4.61
C GLY A 32 -4.00 26.16 4.89
N ASP A 33 -3.86 27.28 4.16
CA ASP A 33 -4.83 28.37 4.12
C ASP A 33 -5.74 28.23 2.89
N LYS A 34 -7.06 28.40 3.08
CA LYS A 34 -8.05 28.34 2.00
C LYS A 34 -7.91 29.48 0.98
N ASN A 35 -7.31 30.59 1.40
CA ASN A 35 -7.14 31.78 0.56
C ASN A 35 -5.83 31.78 -0.23
N VAL A 36 -4.91 30.86 0.07
CA VAL A 36 -3.62 30.75 -0.61
C VAL A 36 -3.68 29.55 -1.56
N PRO A 37 -3.41 29.75 -2.87
CA PRO A 37 -3.43 28.64 -3.81
C PRO A 37 -2.34 27.60 -3.48
N PRO A 38 -2.52 26.33 -3.88
CA PRO A 38 -1.48 25.32 -3.78
C PRO A 38 -0.21 25.75 -4.52
N ALA A 39 0.95 25.40 -3.97
CA ALA A 39 2.24 25.61 -4.61
C ALA A 39 2.71 24.32 -5.27
N GLU A 40 3.30 24.44 -6.46
CA GLU A 40 3.85 23.31 -7.21
C GLU A 40 5.29 23.04 -6.79
N TYR A 41 5.59 21.78 -6.47
CA TYR A 41 6.93 21.33 -6.08
C TYR A 41 7.43 20.26 -7.03
N ALA A 42 8.58 20.52 -7.65
CA ALA A 42 9.26 19.53 -8.46
C ALA A 42 9.89 18.46 -7.58
N VAL A 43 9.62 17.20 -7.91
CA VAL A 43 10.26 16.01 -7.33
C VAL A 43 11.04 15.33 -8.45
N PRO A 44 12.29 15.76 -8.70
CA PRO A 44 13.16 15.09 -9.64
C PRO A 44 13.62 13.74 -9.07
N GLY A 45 13.76 12.74 -9.94
CA GLY A 45 14.37 11.46 -9.59
C GLY A 45 13.50 10.55 -8.72
N LEU A 46 12.17 10.71 -8.74
CA LEU A 46 11.26 9.78 -8.08
C LEU A 46 11.49 8.37 -8.62
N GLN A 47 11.89 7.46 -7.73
CA GLN A 47 11.99 6.05 -8.05
C GLN A 47 10.70 5.36 -7.64
N TYR A 48 10.03 4.64 -8.54
CA TYR A 48 8.79 3.94 -8.25
C TYR A 48 8.72 2.57 -8.90
N TRP A 49 8.02 1.64 -8.27
CA TRP A 49 7.66 0.36 -8.84
C TRP A 49 6.20 0.40 -9.29
N SER A 50 5.93 -0.01 -10.53
CA SER A 50 4.57 0.07 -11.09
C SER A 50 3.58 -0.69 -10.21
N LEU A 51 2.45 -0.07 -9.87
CA LEU A 51 1.47 -0.65 -8.95
C LEU A 51 1.02 -2.05 -9.37
N LEU A 52 0.81 -2.29 -10.67
CA LEU A 52 0.46 -3.62 -11.19
C LEU A 52 1.54 -4.68 -10.90
N SER A 53 2.82 -4.32 -10.95
CA SER A 53 3.91 -5.25 -10.62
C SER A 53 3.97 -5.51 -9.12
N VAL A 54 3.75 -4.49 -8.29
CA VAL A 54 3.65 -4.66 -6.83
C VAL A 54 2.50 -5.60 -6.48
N LEU A 55 1.32 -5.40 -7.10
CA LEU A 55 0.15 -6.25 -6.92
C LEU A 55 0.42 -7.69 -7.35
N LYS A 56 1.00 -7.90 -8.54
CA LYS A 56 1.40 -9.24 -8.99
C LYS A 56 2.31 -9.90 -7.97
N SER A 57 3.33 -9.18 -7.50
CA SER A 57 4.25 -9.68 -6.46
C SER A 57 3.50 -10.08 -5.19
N ALA A 58 2.58 -9.25 -4.70
CA ALA A 58 1.80 -9.51 -3.49
C ALA A 58 0.93 -10.77 -3.64
N PHE A 59 0.22 -10.91 -4.77
CA PHE A 59 -0.65 -12.06 -5.03
C PHE A 59 0.11 -13.35 -5.40
N THR A 60 1.37 -13.26 -5.81
CA THR A 60 2.25 -14.44 -5.99
C THR A 60 2.98 -14.86 -4.70
N HIS A 61 3.00 -13.99 -3.68
CA HIS A 61 3.69 -14.28 -2.42
C HIS A 61 2.94 -15.35 -1.61
N PRO A 62 3.63 -16.21 -0.83
CA PRO A 62 2.97 -17.21 0.03
C PRO A 62 1.92 -16.62 1.00
N LEU A 63 2.04 -15.35 1.36
CA LEU A 63 1.03 -14.65 2.18
C LEU A 63 -0.32 -14.50 1.49
N ALA A 64 -0.40 -14.59 0.16
CA ALA A 64 -1.65 -14.44 -0.57
C ALA A 64 -2.71 -15.48 -0.16
N ALA A 65 -2.27 -16.65 0.30
CA ALA A 65 -3.15 -17.67 0.86
C ALA A 65 -3.91 -17.22 2.13
N LYS A 66 -3.45 -16.14 2.80
CA LYS A 66 -4.07 -15.56 3.99
C LYS A 66 -4.93 -14.33 3.68
N TYR A 67 -5.06 -13.94 2.40
CA TYR A 67 -5.89 -12.79 2.04
C TYR A 67 -7.38 -13.13 2.18
N HIS A 68 -8.11 -12.25 2.85
CA HIS A 68 -9.55 -12.24 2.89
C HIS A 68 -10.10 -11.67 1.58
N LEU A 69 -10.35 -12.57 0.63
CA LEU A 69 -10.95 -12.27 -0.67
C LEU A 69 -12.47 -12.50 -0.70
N SER A 70 -12.99 -13.21 0.30
CA SER A 70 -14.42 -13.33 0.58
C SER A 70 -14.72 -12.57 1.86
N LEU A 71 -15.51 -11.50 1.71
CA LEU A 71 -15.73 -10.54 2.78
C LEU A 71 -16.91 -10.93 3.66
N PHE A 72 -16.90 -10.47 4.90
CA PHE A 72 -17.92 -10.80 5.89
C PHE A 72 -18.07 -9.67 6.91
N LYS A 73 -19.26 -9.58 7.52
CA LYS A 73 -19.49 -8.70 8.67
C LYS A 73 -19.21 -9.47 9.96
N LEU A 74 -18.60 -8.80 10.93
CA LEU A 74 -18.31 -9.38 12.23
C LEU A 74 -19.24 -8.76 13.28
N PHE A 75 -19.96 -9.57 14.06
CA PHE A 75 -20.87 -9.07 15.09
C PHE A 75 -20.43 -9.50 16.48
N HIS A 76 -20.47 -8.57 17.43
CA HIS A 76 -20.33 -8.85 18.85
C HIS A 76 -21.71 -9.01 19.49
N LEU A 77 -21.93 -10.14 20.15
CA LEU A 77 -23.09 -10.42 20.98
C LEU A 77 -22.74 -10.19 22.45
N LYS A 78 -23.45 -9.25 23.09
CA LYS A 78 -23.26 -9.02 24.54
C LYS A 78 -23.96 -10.13 25.33
N ALA A 79 -23.24 -10.75 26.24
CA ALA A 79 -23.78 -11.79 27.12
C ALA A 79 -25.03 -11.27 27.86
N GLY A 80 -26.11 -12.05 27.81
CA GLY A 80 -27.39 -11.71 28.45
C GLY A 80 -28.29 -10.76 27.64
N THR A 81 -27.98 -10.46 26.38
CA THR A 81 -28.84 -9.70 25.47
C THR A 81 -28.89 -10.33 24.09
N GLU A 82 -29.96 -10.10 23.32
CA GLU A 82 -30.06 -10.47 21.88
C GLU A 82 -29.52 -9.36 20.95
N VAL A 83 -28.89 -8.32 21.50
CA VAL A 83 -28.40 -7.19 20.71
C VAL A 83 -27.07 -7.54 20.06
N HIS A 84 -27.07 -7.62 18.72
CA HIS A 84 -25.87 -7.75 17.90
C HIS A 84 -25.31 -6.38 17.51
N LYS A 85 -24.02 -6.15 17.77
CA LYS A 85 -23.32 -4.93 17.33
C LYS A 85 -22.28 -5.24 16.28
N HIS A 86 -22.30 -4.52 15.16
CA HIS A 86 -21.28 -4.67 14.12
C HIS A 86 -19.91 -4.22 14.66
N VAL A 87 -18.88 -5.01 14.38
CA VAL A 87 -17.50 -4.80 14.82
C VAL A 87 -16.68 -4.34 13.63
N TYR A 88 -16.16 -3.12 13.73
CA TYR A 88 -15.24 -2.54 12.75
C TYR A 88 -13.82 -2.70 13.28
N GLY A 89 -13.00 -3.49 12.58
CA GLY A 89 -11.65 -3.78 13.06
C GLY A 89 -10.61 -4.05 11.97
N GLU A 90 -11.05 -4.43 10.78
CA GLU A 90 -10.24 -4.74 9.61
C GLU A 90 -10.95 -4.19 8.37
N LEU A 91 -10.19 -3.87 7.31
CA LEU A 91 -10.75 -3.24 6.12
C LEU A 91 -11.75 -4.15 5.41
N TYR A 92 -11.50 -5.47 5.41
CA TYR A 92 -12.40 -6.48 4.84
C TYR A 92 -13.70 -6.72 5.63
N ASN A 93 -13.86 -6.09 6.79
CA ASN A 93 -15.11 -6.12 7.56
C ASN A 93 -15.93 -4.83 7.45
N LEU A 94 -15.44 -3.81 6.73
CA LEU A 94 -16.17 -2.55 6.56
C LEU A 94 -17.32 -2.70 5.56
N ASP A 95 -18.40 -1.96 5.82
CA ASP A 95 -19.60 -2.00 4.99
C ASP A 95 -19.32 -1.50 3.58
N GLU A 96 -18.52 -0.45 3.45
CA GLU A 96 -18.11 0.14 2.17
C GLU A 96 -17.30 -0.86 1.33
N PHE A 97 -16.40 -1.61 1.97
CA PHE A 97 -15.58 -2.60 1.27
C PHE A 97 -16.40 -3.81 0.81
N ILE A 98 -17.39 -4.23 1.63
CA ILE A 98 -18.35 -5.28 1.26
C ILE A 98 -19.24 -4.83 0.10
N GLN A 99 -19.73 -3.58 0.14
CA GLN A 99 -20.53 -3.00 -0.93
C GLN A 99 -19.75 -2.97 -2.26
N GLU A 100 -18.51 -2.49 -2.23
CA GLU A 100 -17.67 -2.44 -3.43
C GLU A 100 -17.37 -3.84 -3.97
N HIS A 101 -17.12 -4.81 -3.10
CA HIS A 101 -16.94 -6.19 -3.51
C HIS A 101 -18.18 -6.74 -4.23
N ASN A 102 -19.37 -6.53 -3.68
CA ASN A 102 -20.62 -6.98 -4.30
C ASN A 102 -20.87 -6.28 -5.64
N HIS A 103 -20.62 -4.97 -5.72
CA HIS A 103 -20.71 -4.19 -6.94
C HIS A 103 -19.81 -4.79 -8.04
N ILE A 104 -18.54 -5.06 -7.71
CA ILE A 104 -17.58 -5.67 -8.64
C ILE A 104 -17.98 -7.09 -9.02
N GLN A 105 -18.57 -7.90 -8.13
CA GLN A 105 -19.08 -9.24 -8.52
C GLN A 105 -20.18 -9.16 -9.58
N CYS A 106 -21.07 -8.17 -9.48
CA CYS A 106 -22.18 -7.98 -10.42
C CYS A 106 -21.80 -7.21 -11.70
N ALA A 107 -20.64 -6.54 -11.72
CA ALA A 107 -20.22 -5.76 -12.87
C ALA A 107 -20.03 -6.62 -14.14
N PRO A 108 -20.43 -6.15 -15.33
CA PRO A 108 -20.20 -6.88 -16.58
C PRO A 108 -18.70 -7.05 -16.84
N LEU A 109 -18.33 -8.17 -17.48
CA LEU A 109 -16.94 -8.37 -17.92
C LEU A 109 -16.61 -7.38 -19.04
N PRO A 110 -15.37 -6.86 -19.11
CA PRO A 110 -14.90 -6.10 -20.25
C PRO A 110 -15.09 -6.88 -21.55
N PRO A 111 -15.37 -6.22 -22.69
CA PRO A 111 -15.57 -6.90 -23.98
C PRO A 111 -14.39 -7.81 -24.38
N GLN A 112 -13.16 -7.43 -23.98
CA GLN A 112 -11.95 -8.21 -24.27
C GLN A 112 -11.84 -9.50 -23.46
N GLU A 113 -12.63 -9.64 -22.39
CA GLU A 113 -12.54 -10.72 -21.39
C GLU A 113 -13.84 -11.51 -21.24
N GLN A 114 -14.70 -11.51 -22.26
CA GLN A 114 -16.06 -12.04 -22.17
C GLN A 114 -16.14 -13.54 -21.80
N ASN A 115 -15.04 -14.29 -21.97
CA ASN A 115 -14.90 -15.70 -21.59
C ASN A 115 -14.08 -15.92 -20.30
N CYS A 116 -13.75 -14.86 -19.55
CA CYS A 116 -12.95 -14.96 -18.33
C CYS A 116 -13.73 -15.66 -17.22
N LYS A 117 -13.19 -16.78 -16.71
CA LYS A 117 -13.77 -17.57 -15.62
C LYS A 117 -13.18 -17.25 -14.24
N HIS A 118 -12.26 -16.29 -14.18
CA HIS A 118 -11.61 -15.92 -12.93
C HIS A 118 -12.56 -15.12 -12.04
N LYS A 119 -12.48 -15.34 -10.73
CA LYS A 119 -13.24 -14.54 -9.76
C LYS A 119 -12.69 -13.12 -9.75
N LYS A 120 -13.58 -12.14 -9.85
CA LYS A 120 -13.24 -10.74 -9.60
C LYS A 120 -13.04 -10.57 -8.09
N VAL A 121 -12.03 -9.81 -7.69
CA VAL A 121 -11.74 -9.54 -6.28
C VAL A 121 -11.35 -8.09 -6.11
N VAL A 122 -11.63 -7.53 -4.93
CA VAL A 122 -11.22 -6.18 -4.58
C VAL A 122 -9.94 -6.27 -3.74
N ALA A 123 -8.89 -5.60 -4.21
CA ALA A 123 -7.63 -5.45 -3.48
C ALA A 123 -7.63 -4.11 -2.75
N ALA A 124 -7.55 -4.14 -1.42
CA ALA A 124 -7.55 -2.95 -0.58
C ALA A 124 -6.12 -2.40 -0.44
N LEU A 125 -5.82 -1.27 -1.06
CA LEU A 125 -4.49 -0.67 -1.04
C LEU A 125 -4.38 0.37 0.06
N MET A 126 -3.49 0.16 1.01
CA MET A 126 -3.22 1.12 2.07
C MET A 126 -1.78 1.63 1.90
N TYR A 127 -1.61 2.95 1.81
CA TYR A 127 -0.30 3.59 1.59
C TYR A 127 0.15 4.36 2.82
N TRP A 128 1.45 4.38 3.02
CA TRP A 128 2.09 5.18 4.06
C TRP A 128 3.43 5.73 3.57
N SER A 129 3.87 6.77 4.25
CA SER A 129 5.20 7.36 4.09
C SER A 129 5.70 7.74 5.47
N ASP A 130 6.89 7.27 5.84
CA ASP A 130 7.60 7.66 7.05
C ASP A 130 8.99 8.21 6.68
N LEU A 131 9.53 9.11 7.50
CA LEU A 131 10.89 9.61 7.29
C LEU A 131 11.87 8.51 7.68
N THR A 132 12.61 7.96 6.71
CA THR A 132 13.69 7.02 7.01
C THR A 132 15.05 7.72 7.01
N HIS A 133 15.74 7.66 8.14
CA HIS A 133 17.14 8.04 8.24
C HIS A 133 17.99 6.87 7.72
N LEU A 134 18.64 7.04 6.56
CA LEU A 134 19.27 5.92 5.84
C LEU A 134 20.65 5.54 6.41
N ALA A 135 21.35 6.45 7.10
CA ALA A 135 22.67 6.16 7.69
C ALA A 135 23.01 7.11 8.85
N ASN A 136 23.64 6.59 9.92
CA ASN A 136 24.10 7.41 11.06
C ASN A 136 25.26 8.37 10.72
N PHE A 137 25.93 8.18 9.57
CA PHE A 137 27.15 8.90 9.20
C PHE A 137 27.02 9.72 7.90
N ARG A 138 25.82 9.87 7.34
CA ARG A 138 25.58 10.73 6.18
C ARG A 138 24.18 11.32 6.24
N THR A 139 24.04 12.61 5.95
CA THR A 139 22.78 13.38 5.95
C THR A 139 21.80 12.99 4.83
N ALA A 140 21.94 11.79 4.25
CA ALA A 140 21.09 11.33 3.18
C ALA A 140 19.73 10.88 3.77
N LYS A 141 18.68 11.64 3.47
CA LYS A 141 17.30 11.29 3.82
C LYS A 141 16.64 10.63 2.62
N LEU A 142 15.88 9.57 2.87
CA LEU A 142 15.02 8.95 1.85
C LEU A 142 13.63 8.80 2.43
N TRP A 143 12.63 9.06 1.60
CA TRP A 143 11.23 8.99 1.99
C TRP A 143 10.58 7.84 1.24
N PRO A 144 10.54 6.63 1.82
CA PRO A 144 9.85 5.51 1.20
C PRO A 144 8.34 5.74 1.24
N ILE A 145 7.71 5.40 0.12
CA ILE A 145 6.29 5.11 0.06
C ILE A 145 6.15 3.60 0.05
N TYR A 146 5.43 3.07 1.02
CA TYR A 146 5.15 1.65 1.12
C TYR A 146 3.65 1.38 1.14
N MET A 147 3.29 0.16 0.77
CA MET A 147 1.92 -0.30 0.63
C MET A 147 1.73 -1.62 1.36
N LEU A 148 0.60 -1.75 2.04
CA LEU A 148 0.11 -3.01 2.58
C LEU A 148 -1.27 -3.29 2.01
N LEU A 149 -1.58 -4.57 1.81
CA LEU A 149 -2.90 -5.02 1.41
C LEU A 149 -3.81 -5.15 2.63
N GLY A 150 -4.89 -4.37 2.67
CA GLY A 150 -5.90 -4.45 3.71
C GLY A 150 -6.80 -5.69 3.63
N ASN A 151 -6.58 -6.55 2.63
CA ASN A 151 -7.11 -7.92 2.60
C ASN A 151 -6.40 -8.84 3.61
N LEU A 152 -5.26 -8.43 4.18
CA LEU A 152 -4.54 -9.18 5.20
C LEU A 152 -4.85 -8.59 6.57
N SER A 153 -4.99 -9.44 7.59
CA SER A 153 -5.23 -8.95 8.96
C SER A 153 -4.11 -8.04 9.43
N LYS A 154 -4.47 -6.97 10.14
CA LYS A 154 -3.51 -6.03 10.73
C LYS A 154 -2.44 -6.71 11.58
N TYR A 155 -2.75 -7.83 12.25
CA TYR A 155 -1.77 -8.54 13.07
C TYR A 155 -0.58 -9.05 12.25
N ILE A 156 -0.82 -9.53 11.03
CA ILE A 156 0.25 -9.99 10.12
C ILE A 156 0.96 -8.78 9.50
N CYS A 157 0.21 -7.74 9.14
CA CYS A 157 0.76 -6.49 8.63
C CYS A 157 1.72 -5.82 9.63
N THR A 158 1.42 -5.88 10.93
CA THR A 158 2.26 -5.30 11.99
C THR A 158 3.47 -6.15 12.36
N GLN A 159 3.56 -7.39 11.87
CA GLN A 159 4.71 -8.25 12.13
C GLN A 159 5.86 -7.86 11.19
N PRO A 160 7.01 -7.34 11.69
CA PRO A 160 8.09 -6.86 10.83
C PRO A 160 8.71 -7.94 9.93
N THR A 161 8.58 -9.21 10.32
CA THR A 161 9.13 -10.36 9.61
C THR A 161 8.12 -11.04 8.68
N SER A 162 6.89 -10.54 8.56
CA SER A 162 5.86 -11.19 7.72
C SER A 162 6.14 -11.05 6.22
N GLY A 163 6.83 -9.98 5.82
CA GLY A 163 7.00 -9.64 4.40
C GLY A 163 5.73 -9.04 3.78
N ALA A 164 4.76 -8.59 4.58
CA ALA A 164 3.52 -7.99 4.09
C ALA A 164 3.67 -6.52 3.61
N CYS A 165 4.81 -5.89 3.87
CA CYS A 165 5.09 -4.51 3.50
C CYS A 165 5.82 -4.45 2.16
N HIS A 166 5.22 -3.76 1.19
CA HIS A 166 5.76 -3.61 -0.16
C HIS A 166 6.26 -2.20 -0.38
N HIS A 167 7.53 -2.04 -0.80
CA HIS A 167 8.05 -0.74 -1.22
C HIS A 167 7.47 -0.37 -2.59
N VAL A 168 6.88 0.83 -2.70
CA VAL A 168 6.23 1.31 -3.92
C VAL A 168 7.00 2.44 -4.55
N ALA A 169 7.52 3.38 -3.76
CA ALA A 169 8.32 4.47 -4.28
C ALA A 169 9.32 4.96 -3.25
N TYR A 170 10.28 5.76 -3.72
CA TYR A 170 11.24 6.47 -2.89
C TYR A 170 11.35 7.90 -3.41
N ILE A 171 10.93 8.85 -2.58
CA ILE A 171 11.04 10.27 -2.88
C ILE A 171 12.45 10.71 -2.44
N PRO A 172 13.28 11.25 -3.35
CA PRO A 172 14.58 11.78 -3.00
C PRO A 172 14.43 12.95 -2.01
N SER A 173 15.35 13.07 -1.06
CA SER A 173 15.39 14.28 -0.24
C SER A 173 15.64 15.50 -1.13
N VAL A 174 14.78 16.51 -1.02
CA VAL A 174 14.92 17.82 -1.69
C VAL A 174 16.03 18.67 -1.03
N CYS A 175 17.04 18.04 -0.44
CA CYS A 175 18.22 18.74 0.04
C CYS A 175 19.17 18.90 -1.15
N GLU A 176 19.11 20.07 -1.81
CA GLU A 176 20.28 20.90 -2.22
C GLU A 176 19.93 22.06 -3.18
N TYR A 177 18.72 22.64 -3.16
CA TYR A 177 18.44 23.89 -3.91
C TYR A 177 17.50 24.88 -3.20
N PHE A 178 17.68 25.10 -1.90
CA PHE A 178 17.13 26.27 -1.21
C PHE A 178 18.24 27.00 -0.46
#